data_AF-A0A1G7GMA1-F1
#
_entry.id   AF-A0A1G7GMA1-F1
#
_cell.length_a   1.000
_cell.length_b   1.000
_cell.length_c   1.000
_cell.angle_alpha   90.00
_cell.angle_beta   90.00
_cell.angle_gamma   90.00
#
_symmetry.space_group_name_H-M   'P 1'
#
loop_
_entity.id
_entity.type
_entity.pdbx_description
1 polymer ?
#
loop_
_entity_poly.entity_id
_entity_poly.type
_entity_poly.pdbx_seq_one_letter_code
_entity_poly.pdbx_strand_id
1 'polypeptide(L)'
;MYFSEPGNVVGALDATAGEQAWSTRLGPEENTITPAPVVGDLTGDGTAELVSVTNGGTVTVLSPDSGSQLAVYRRDVPVWTFPTVADVTEDPGAEVFVIYGDGRITSLDYTEES
;
A
#
# COMPACT_ATOMS: atom_id res chain seq x y z
N MET A 1 -9.10 4.60 10.77
CA MET A 1 -7.78 5.28 10.62
C MET A 1 -6.75 4.21 10.29
N TYR A 2 -5.77 4.47 9.43
CA TYR A 2 -4.69 3.52 9.12
C TYR A 2 -3.37 3.94 9.77
N PHE A 3 -2.52 2.97 10.09
CA PHE A 3 -1.21 3.20 10.69
C PHE A 3 -0.17 2.22 10.14
N SER A 4 1.11 2.59 10.28
CA SER A 4 2.25 1.72 10.03
C SER A 4 3.09 1.59 11.30
N GLU A 5 3.65 0.42 11.52
CA GLU A 5 4.62 0.13 12.59
C GLU A 5 5.92 -0.41 12.00
N PRO A 6 7.07 -0.23 12.68
CA PRO A 6 8.30 -0.92 12.32
C PRO A 6 8.10 -2.43 12.20
N GLY A 7 8.85 -3.09 11.32
CA GLY A 7 8.66 -4.52 11.06
C GLY A 7 7.67 -4.84 9.95
N ASN A 8 7.42 -3.91 9.01
CA ASN A 8 6.54 -4.12 7.87
C ASN A 8 5.08 -4.41 8.28
N VAL A 9 4.58 -3.75 9.33
CA VAL A 9 3.20 -3.91 9.79
C VAL A 9 2.37 -2.69 9.41
N VAL A 10 1.18 -2.95 8.88
CA VAL A 10 0.14 -1.95 8.61
C VAL A 10 -1.12 -2.37 9.34
N GLY A 11 -1.88 -1.42 9.87
CA GLY A 11 -3.12 -1.71 10.57
C GLY A 11 -4.19 -0.65 10.39
N ALA A 12 -5.38 -0.97 10.89
CA ALA A 12 -6.49 -0.04 11.03
C ALA A 12 -6.98 0.03 12.47
N LEU A 13 -7.36 1.25 12.88
CA LEU A 13 -8.08 1.52 14.12
C LEU A 13 -9.52 1.92 13.82
N ASP A 14 -10.44 1.42 14.64
CA ASP A 14 -11.80 1.94 14.75
C ASP A 14 -11.73 3.41 15.22
N ALA A 15 -12.27 4.32 14.41
CA ALA A 15 -12.16 5.76 14.68
C ALA A 15 -12.99 6.22 15.89
N THR A 16 -13.93 5.40 16.36
CA THR A 16 -14.83 5.73 17.48
C THR A 16 -14.36 5.11 18.79
N ALA A 17 -13.93 3.85 18.76
CA ALA A 17 -13.46 3.13 19.93
C ALA A 17 -11.95 3.29 20.19
N GLY A 18 -11.17 3.62 19.15
CA GLY A 18 -9.71 3.63 19.21
C GLY A 18 -9.09 2.23 19.29
N GLU A 19 -9.90 1.19 19.11
CA GLU A 19 -9.46 -0.21 19.13
C GLU A 19 -8.92 -0.62 17.76
N GLN A 20 -7.97 -1.55 17.76
CA GLN A 20 -7.43 -2.10 16.51
C GLN A 20 -8.48 -2.98 15.83
N ALA A 21 -8.88 -2.59 14.62
CA ALA A 21 -9.78 -3.38 13.78
C ALA A 21 -9.02 -4.55 13.13
N TRP A 22 -7.85 -4.27 12.56
CA TRP A 22 -6.98 -5.29 11.97
C TRP A 22 -5.51 -4.84 11.93
N SER A 23 -4.61 -5.81 11.74
CA SER A 23 -3.18 -5.60 11.48
C SER A 23 -2.64 -6.70 10.56
N THR A 24 -1.81 -6.31 9.59
CA THR A 24 -1.20 -7.20 8.61
C THR A 24 0.29 -6.95 8.52
N ARG A 25 1.07 -8.03 8.49
CA ARG A 25 2.51 -7.97 8.23
C ARG A 25 2.77 -8.25 6.74
N LEU A 26 3.48 -7.34 6.08
CA LEU A 26 3.69 -7.32 4.63
C LEU A 26 4.95 -8.06 4.18
N GLY A 27 5.80 -8.46 5.12
CA GLY A 27 7.09 -9.08 4.83
C GLY A 27 7.78 -9.63 6.08
N PRO A 28 9.05 -10.07 5.96
CA PRO A 28 9.84 -10.47 7.12
C PRO A 28 9.95 -9.32 8.12
N GLU A 29 10.20 -9.66 9.38
CA GLU A 29 10.48 -8.65 10.39
C GLU A 29 11.81 -7.97 10.09
N GLU A 30 11.76 -6.67 9.88
CA GLU A 30 12.91 -5.82 9.67
C GLU A 30 12.83 -4.64 10.61
N ASN A 31 13.92 -4.28 11.27
CA ASN A 31 13.98 -3.06 12.10
C ASN A 31 14.15 -1.82 11.22
N THR A 32 13.22 -1.63 10.28
CA THR A 32 13.20 -0.54 9.32
C THR A 32 11.90 0.25 9.47
N ILE A 33 11.90 1.46 8.92
CA ILE A 33 10.70 2.28 8.83
C ILE A 33 9.77 1.67 7.79
N THR A 34 8.51 1.46 8.17
CA THR A 34 7.42 1.17 7.24
C THR A 34 6.75 2.50 6.90
N PRO A 35 6.85 3.01 5.66
CA PRO A 35 6.12 4.21 5.27
C PRO A 35 4.61 4.08 5.53
N ALA A 36 3.94 5.21 5.74
CA ALA A 36 2.51 5.23 5.92
C ALA A 36 1.82 4.70 4.65
N PRO A 37 0.73 3.92 4.77
CA PRO A 37 -0.02 3.51 3.61
C PRO A 37 -0.81 4.69 3.04
N VAL A 38 -1.20 4.58 1.77
CA VAL A 38 -2.06 5.55 1.08
C VAL A 38 -3.35 4.87 0.64
N VAL A 39 -4.42 5.64 0.53
CA VAL A 39 -5.75 5.17 0.14
C VAL A 39 -6.10 5.76 -1.22
N GLY A 40 -6.69 4.95 -2.10
CA GLY A 40 -7.24 5.41 -3.37
C GLY A 40 -8.06 4.34 -4.06
N ASP A 41 -8.98 4.76 -4.92
CA ASP A 41 -9.75 3.87 -5.80
C ASP A 41 -8.86 3.45 -6.97
N LEU A 42 -8.33 2.24 -6.89
CA LEU A 42 -7.37 1.72 -7.86
C LEU A 42 -8.06 0.96 -9.00
N THR A 43 -9.35 0.66 -8.86
CA THR A 43 -10.10 -0.18 -9.82
C THR A 43 -11.15 0.62 -10.61
N GLY A 44 -11.49 1.82 -10.14
CA GLY A 44 -12.50 2.70 -10.71
C GLY A 44 -13.94 2.32 -10.31
N ASP A 45 -14.12 1.47 -9.30
CA ASP A 45 -15.43 0.99 -8.86
C ASP A 45 -16.09 1.91 -7.79
N GLY A 46 -15.38 2.94 -7.34
CA GLY A 46 -15.81 3.85 -6.28
C GLY A 46 -15.53 3.36 -4.86
N THR A 47 -14.95 2.18 -4.70
CA THR A 47 -14.39 1.64 -3.46
C THR A 47 -12.90 1.95 -3.42
N ALA A 48 -12.35 2.25 -2.24
CA ALA A 48 -10.93 2.58 -2.12
C ALA A 48 -10.12 1.42 -1.56
N GLU A 49 -8.98 1.13 -2.16
CA GLU A 49 -8.01 0.19 -1.66
C GLU A 49 -6.92 0.91 -0.85
N LEU A 50 -6.14 0.11 -0.12
CA LEU A 50 -4.98 0.60 0.62
C LEU A 50 -3.69 0.11 -0.03
N VAL A 51 -2.76 1.02 -0.31
CA VAL A 51 -1.44 0.71 -0.84
C VAL A 51 -0.39 0.95 0.23
N SER A 52 0.46 -0.04 0.46
CA SER A 52 1.62 0.10 1.35
C SER A 52 2.90 -0.35 0.65
N VAL A 53 4.02 0.14 1.16
CA VAL A 53 5.35 -0.22 0.68
C VAL A 53 6.24 -0.64 1.85
N THR A 54 7.15 -1.58 1.60
CA THR A 54 8.19 -1.97 2.56
C THR A 54 9.53 -1.39 2.13
N ASN A 55 10.44 -1.24 3.10
CA ASN A 55 11.80 -0.80 2.77
C ASN A 55 12.53 -1.77 1.85
N GLY A 56 12.21 -3.07 1.91
CA GLY A 56 12.71 -4.09 0.98
C GLY A 56 12.13 -4.04 -0.44
N GLY A 57 11.40 -2.98 -0.81
CA GLY A 57 10.96 -2.77 -2.20
C GLY A 57 9.71 -3.53 -2.62
N THR A 58 8.93 -4.01 -1.64
CA THR A 58 7.61 -4.61 -1.89
C THR A 58 6.54 -3.52 -1.90
N VAL A 59 5.62 -3.59 -2.86
CA VAL A 59 4.39 -2.81 -2.92
C VAL A 59 3.23 -3.77 -2.74
N THR A 60 2.32 -3.46 -1.82
CA THR A 60 1.20 -4.33 -1.47
C THR A 60 -0.10 -3.54 -1.55
N VAL A 61 -1.08 -4.09 -2.27
CA VAL A 61 -2.47 -3.63 -2.25
C VAL A 61 -3.21 -4.46 -1.22
N LEU A 62 -3.95 -3.79 -0.33
CA LEU A 62 -4.65 -4.37 0.80
C LEU A 62 -6.14 -4.01 0.76
N SER A 63 -6.99 -4.94 1.18
CA SER A 63 -8.40 -4.69 1.45
C SER A 63 -8.52 -3.70 2.61
N PRO A 64 -9.29 -2.59 2.46
CA PRO A 64 -9.46 -1.59 3.51
C PRO A 64 -10.19 -2.15 4.75
N ASP A 65 -11.09 -3.12 4.54
CA ASP A 65 -11.96 -3.69 5.57
C ASP A 65 -11.29 -4.76 6.42
N SER A 66 -10.47 -5.60 5.77
CA SER A 66 -9.88 -6.78 6.39
C SER A 66 -8.36 -6.70 6.57
N GLY A 67 -7.71 -5.76 5.89
CA GLY A 67 -6.25 -5.73 5.79
C GLY A 67 -5.65 -6.90 5.00
N SER A 68 -6.48 -7.71 4.32
CA SER A 68 -6.01 -8.85 3.54
C SER A 68 -5.24 -8.39 2.29
N GLN A 69 -4.23 -9.15 1.88
CA GLN A 69 -3.45 -8.85 0.69
C GLN A 69 -4.24 -9.18 -0.57
N LEU A 70 -4.48 -8.15 -1.39
CA LEU A 70 -5.15 -8.27 -2.68
C LEU A 70 -4.14 -8.49 -3.81
N ALA A 71 -3.04 -7.73 -3.81
CA ALA A 71 -1.98 -7.87 -4.81
C ALA A 71 -0.61 -7.53 -4.23
N VAL A 72 0.45 -7.99 -4.91
CA VAL A 72 1.83 -7.71 -4.52
C VAL A 72 2.75 -7.57 -5.73
N TYR A 73 3.54 -6.50 -5.72
CA TYR A 73 4.62 -6.26 -6.67
C TYR A 73 5.93 -6.14 -5.91
N ARG A 74 7.02 -6.70 -6.45
CA ARG A 74 8.32 -6.72 -5.76
C ARG A 74 9.46 -6.32 -6.68
N ARG A 75 10.33 -5.46 -6.16
CA ARG A 75 11.66 -5.22 -6.68
C ARG A 75 12.65 -5.30 -5.52
N ASP A 76 13.81 -5.91 -5.77
CA ASP A 76 14.91 -5.90 -4.81
C ASP A 76 15.67 -4.57 -4.87
N VAL A 77 14.95 -3.48 -4.62
CA VAL A 77 15.46 -2.10 -4.59
C VAL A 77 14.75 -1.37 -3.47
N PRO A 78 15.48 -0.64 -2.59
CA PRO A 78 14.84 -0.02 -1.44
C PRO A 78 13.78 1.02 -1.80
N VAL A 79 12.75 1.14 -0.97
CA VAL A 79 11.77 2.24 -0.99
C VAL A 79 11.86 3.00 0.32
N TRP A 80 12.02 4.32 0.24
CA TRP A 80 12.29 5.17 1.41
C TRP A 80 11.12 6.08 1.79
N THR A 81 10.14 6.23 0.90
CA THR A 81 9.01 7.15 1.05
C THR A 81 7.70 6.44 0.72
N PHE A 82 6.60 7.05 1.14
CA PHE A 82 5.25 6.60 0.80
C PHE A 82 5.01 6.68 -0.73
N PRO A 83 4.19 5.77 -1.29
CA PRO A 83 3.77 5.85 -2.68
C PRO A 83 2.81 7.02 -2.91
N THR A 84 2.56 7.39 -4.16
CA THR A 84 1.53 8.37 -4.54
C THR A 84 0.48 7.68 -5.38
N VAL A 85 -0.80 7.90 -5.07
CA VAL A 85 -1.91 7.44 -5.91
C VAL A 85 -2.51 8.63 -6.64
N ALA A 86 -2.62 8.53 -7.96
CA ALA A 86 -3.19 9.57 -8.79
C ALA A 86 -3.72 8.97 -10.09
N ASP A 87 -4.91 9.38 -10.50
CA ASP A 87 -5.46 9.11 -11.82
C ASP A 87 -4.78 10.05 -12.84
N VAL A 88 -3.97 9.47 -13.73
CA VAL A 88 -3.23 10.21 -14.77
C VAL A 88 -3.44 9.66 -16.18
N THR A 89 -4.27 8.63 -16.33
CA THR A 89 -4.59 8.02 -17.63
C THR A 89 -6.06 8.21 -17.97
N GLU A 90 -6.54 7.55 -19.03
CA GLU A 90 -7.97 7.49 -19.37
C GLU A 90 -8.60 6.16 -18.93
N ASP A 91 -7.80 5.24 -18.36
CA ASP A 91 -8.27 3.94 -17.90
C ASP A 91 -8.96 4.07 -16.54
N PRO A 92 -9.95 3.21 -16.22
CA PRO A 92 -10.59 3.24 -14.90
C PRO A 92 -9.60 2.90 -13.78
N GLY A 93 -9.65 3.68 -12.69
CA GLY A 93 -8.83 3.49 -11.49
C GLY A 93 -7.58 4.35 -11.47
N ALA A 94 -7.11 4.69 -10.27
CA ALA A 94 -5.92 5.52 -10.10
C ALA A 94 -4.63 4.70 -10.11
N GLU A 95 -3.57 5.22 -10.72
CA GLU A 95 -2.27 4.56 -10.76
C GLU A 95 -1.45 4.78 -9.48
N VAL A 96 -0.60 3.79 -9.16
CA VAL A 96 0.33 3.83 -8.03
C VAL A 96 1.74 4.19 -8.49
N PHE A 97 2.26 5.30 -8.00
CA PHE A 97 3.63 5.76 -8.24
C PHE A 97 4.56 5.46 -7.07
N VAL A 98 5.65 4.75 -7.35
CA VAL A 98 6.67 4.39 -6.35
C VAL A 98 8.04 4.88 -6.78
N ILE A 99 8.69 5.64 -5.89
CA ILE A 99 10.07 6.10 -6.07
C ILE A 99 11.01 5.12 -5.36
N TYR A 100 11.87 4.48 -6.14
CA TYR A 100 12.87 3.55 -5.65
C TYR A 100 14.20 4.25 -5.36
N GLY A 101 14.99 3.67 -4.47
CA GLY A 101 16.30 4.19 -4.04
C GLY A 101 17.35 4.24 -5.16
N ASP A 102 17.11 3.58 -6.28
CA ASP A 102 17.93 3.67 -7.50
C ASP A 102 17.57 4.88 -8.39
N GLY A 103 16.64 5.73 -7.94
CA GLY A 103 16.17 6.92 -8.65
C GLY A 103 15.10 6.64 -9.72
N ARG A 104 14.64 5.39 -9.86
CA ARG A 104 13.54 5.06 -10.80
C ARG A 104 12.19 5.31 -10.16
N ILE A 105 11.25 5.75 -11.00
CA ILE A 105 9.83 5.81 -10.67
C ILE A 105 9.14 4.69 -11.46
N THR A 106 8.27 3.94 -10.78
CA THR A 106 7.41 2.93 -11.40
C THR A 106 5.96 3.37 -11.22
N SER A 107 5.17 3.38 -12.30
CA SER A 107 3.71 3.37 -12.23
C SER A 107 3.22 1.93 -12.24
N LEU A 108 2.24 1.62 -11.40
CA LEU A 108 1.61 0.31 -11.30
C LEU A 108 0.10 0.49 -11.38
N ASP A 109 -0.52 -0.33 -12.21
CA ASP A 109 -1.97 -0.47 -12.29
C ASP A 109 -2.40 -1.67 -11.45
N TYR A 110 -3.53 -1.55 -10.77
CA TYR A 110 -4.17 -2.67 -10.10
C TYR A 110 -5.53 -2.92 -10.72
N THR A 111 -5.78 -4.18 -11.07
CA THR A 111 -7.07 -4.63 -11.58
C THR A 111 -7.47 -5.88 -10.82
N GLU A 112 -8.72 -5.97 -10.40
CA GLU A 112 -9.24 -7.23 -9.86
C GLU A 112 -9.30 -8.28 -10.98
N GLU A 113 -8.86 -9.52 -10.69
CA GLU A 113 -9.13 -10.64 -11.60
C GLU A 113 -10.61 -11.01 -11.49
N SER A 114 -11.31 -10.99 -12.63
CA SER A 114 -12.71 -11.41 -12.79
C SER A 114 -12.90 -12.92 -12.75
#